data_AF-A0A5K1E565-F1
#
_entry.id   AF-A0A5K1E565-F1
#
_cell.length_a   1.000
_cell.length_b   1.000
_cell.length_c   1.000
_cell.angle_alpha   90.00
_cell.angle_beta   90.00
_cell.angle_gamma   90.00
#
_symmetry.space_group_name_H-M   'P 1'
#
loop_
_entity.id
_entity.type
_entity.pdbx_description
1 polymer ?
#
loop_
_entity_poly.entity_id
_entity_poly.type
_entity_poly.pdbx_seq_one_letter_code
_entity_poly.pdbx_strand_id
1 'polypeptide(L)' 'KERDAYEVVVEDGKLIYKESRSYVDTVKENKGSKWIFVLSTTKRLYVGQ' A
#
# COMPACT_ATOMS: atom_id res chain seq x y z
N LYS A 1 -10.09 -10.45 -7.04
CA LYS A 1 -8.75 -10.73 -7.59
C LYS A 1 -7.94 -9.45 -7.77
N GLU A 2 -8.55 -8.32 -8.12
CA GLU A 2 -7.85 -7.02 -8.22
C GLU A 2 -7.36 -6.45 -6.88
N ARG A 3 -8.00 -6.76 -5.74
CA ARG A 3 -7.61 -6.20 -4.43
C ARG A 3 -6.34 -6.78 -3.81
N ASP A 4 -5.92 -7.98 -4.21
CA ASP A 4 -4.71 -8.60 -3.65
C ASP A 4 -3.44 -7.86 -4.09
N ALA A 5 -3.44 -7.30 -5.30
CA ALA A 5 -2.32 -6.50 -5.81
C ALA A 5 -2.08 -5.20 -5.02
N TYR A 6 -3.10 -4.71 -4.33
CA TYR A 6 -3.04 -3.51 -3.49
C TYR A 6 -2.77 -3.83 -2.02
N GLU A 7 -2.71 -5.11 -1.64
CA GLU A 7 -2.42 -5.52 -0.27
C GLU A 7 -0.97 -5.16 0.08
N VAL A 8 -0.79 -4.45 1.19
CA VAL A 8 0.51 -4.01 1.68
C VAL A 8 0.76 -4.52 3.10
N VAL A 9 2.04 -4.72 3.40
CA VAL A 9 2.55 -5.08 4.71
C VAL A 9 3.47 -3.97 5.21
N VAL A 10 3.54 -3.80 6.53
CA VAL A 10 4.47 -2.88 7.16
C VAL A 10 5.72 -3.64 7.55
N GLU A 11 6.84 -3.36 6.91
CA GLU A 11 8.16 -3.83 7.36
C GLU A 11 9.05 -2.62 7.62
N ASP A 12 9.70 -2.60 8.79
CA ASP A 12 10.64 -1.54 9.18
C ASP A 12 10.04 -0.11 9.10
N GLY A 13 8.74 0.02 9.38
CA GLY A 13 8.02 1.29 9.30
C GLY A 13 7.69 1.75 7.88
N LYS A 14 7.98 0.95 6.85
CA LYS A 14 7.65 1.23 5.45
C LYS A 14 6.54 0.32 4.95
N LEU A 15 5.73 0.85 4.03
CA LEU A 15 4.68 0.09 3.35
C LEU A 15 5.27 -0.65 2.15
N ILE A 16 5.00 -1.95 2.06
CA ILE A 16 5.51 -2.84 1.03
C ILE A 16 4.35 -3.62 0.42
N TYR A 17 4.21 -3.63 -0.91
CA TYR A 17 3.24 -4.49 -1.61
C TYR A 17 3.52 -5.96 -1.34
N LYS A 18 2.52 -6.70 -0.89
CA LYS A 18 2.67 -8.11 -0.49
C LYS A 18 3.05 -9.02 -1.66
N GLU A 19 2.49 -8.77 -2.84
CA GLU A 19 2.73 -9.59 -4.03
C GLU A 19 4.11 -9.31 -4.63
N SER A 20 4.42 -8.04 -4.91
CA SER A 20 5.66 -7.64 -5.59
C SER A 20 6.85 -7.39 -4.65
N ARG A 21 6.62 -7.29 -3.33
CA ARG A 21 7.59 -6.79 -2.34
C ARG A 21 8.22 -5.43 -2.69
N SER A 22 7.53 -4.65 -3.52
CA SER A 22 7.94 -3.29 -3.85
C SER A 22 7.50 -2.32 -2.76
N TYR A 23 8.34 -1.34 -2.46
CA TYR A 23 7.96 -0.25 -1.57
C TYR A 23 6.85 0.60 -2.19
N VAL A 24 5.89 1.02 -1.37
CA VAL A 24 4.89 2.02 -1.76
C VAL A 24 5.59 3.37 -1.81
N ASP A 25 5.93 3.81 -3.02
CA ASP A 25 6.57 5.10 -3.21
C ASP A 25 5.51 6.21 -3.22
N THR A 26 5.17 6.70 -2.03
CA THR A 26 4.19 7.80 -1.87
C THR A 26 4.77 9.18 -2.20
N VAL A 27 6.07 9.26 -2.48
CA VAL A 27 6.85 10.51 -2.49
C VAL A 27 7.37 10.87 -3.89
N LYS A 28 7.67 9.89 -4.75
CA LYS A 28 8.06 10.12 -6.15
C LYS A 28 6.91 10.66 -6.98
N GLU A 29 5.69 10.24 -6.69
CA GLU A 29 4.57 10.58 -7.55
C GLU A 29 3.95 11.91 -7.13
N ASN A 30 4.62 13.00 -7.55
CA ASN A 30 4.14 14.38 -7.58
C ASN A 30 3.66 14.97 -6.22
N LYS A 31 4.00 16.24 -5.96
CA LYS A 31 3.52 16.97 -4.78
C LYS A 31 2.00 17.18 -4.90
N GLY A 32 1.20 16.18 -4.52
CA GLY A 32 -0.26 16.23 -4.67
C GLY A 32 -0.99 14.89 -4.75
N SER A 33 -0.29 13.75 -4.79
CA SER A 33 -0.97 12.45 -4.81
C SER A 33 -1.70 12.20 -3.50
N LYS A 34 -3.01 12.00 -3.59
CA LYS A 34 -3.83 11.52 -2.47
C LYS A 34 -3.64 10.03 -2.38
N TRP A 35 -3.53 9.54 -1.15
CA TRP A 35 -3.38 8.12 -0.89
C TRP A 35 -4.52 7.68 0.02
N ILE A 36 -5.15 6.57 -0.34
CA ILE A 36 -6.21 5.95 0.44
C ILE A 36 -5.64 4.69 1.07
N PHE A 37 -5.61 4.69 2.40
CA PHE A 37 -5.22 3.52 3.19
C PHE A 37 -6.47 2.87 3.75
N VAL A 38 -6.72 1.62 3.36
CA VAL A 38 -7.90 0.86 3.81
C VAL A 38 -7.43 -0.30 4.67
N LEU A 39 -7.84 -0.31 5.93
CA LEU A 39 -7.62 -1.43 6.84
C LEU A 39 -8.84 -2.34 6.87
N SER A 40 -8.65 -3.62 6.58
CA SER A 40 -9.69 -4.64 6.71
C SER A 40 -9.76 -5.21 8.13
N THR A 41 -10.91 -5.79 8.49
CA THR A 41 -11.13 -6.50 9.77
C THR A 41 -10.20 -7.71 9.94
N THR A 42 -9.60 -8.20 8.86
CA THR A 42 -8.64 -9.30 8.84
C THR A 42 -7.18 -8.84 9.03
N LYS A 43 -6.95 -7.60 9.49
CA LYS A 43 -5.61 -6.98 9.67
C LYS A 43 -4.81 -6.86 8.36
N ARG A 44 -5.50 -6.85 7.22
CA ARG A 44 -4.90 -6.60 5.90
C ARG A 44 -5.01 -5.13 5.57
N LEU A 45 -3.90 -4.52 5.18
CA LEU A 45 -3.84 -3.12 4.76
C LEU A 45 -3.83 -3.08 3.24
N TYR A 46 -4.60 -2.17 2.66
CA TYR A 46 -4.64 -1.93 1.23
C TYR A 46 -4.29 -0.48 0.95
N VAL A 47 -3.55 -0.26 -0.13
CA VAL A 47 -3.23 1.08 -0.60
C VAL A 47 -3.86 1.33 -1.96
N GLY A 48 -4.55 2.46 -2.09
CA GLY A 48 -5.02 3.00 -3.36
C GLY A 48 -4.46 4.39 -3.57
N GLN A 49 -4.24 4.74 -4.82
CA GLN A 49 -3.99 6.12 -5.25
C GLN A 49 -5.31 6.81 -5.60
#